data_AF-A0A0T1Q1S4-F1
#
_entry.id   AF-A0A0T1Q1S4-F1
#
_cell.length_a   1.000
_cell.length_b   1.000
_cell.length_c   1.000
_cell.angle_alpha   90.00
_cell.angle_beta   90.00
_cell.angle_gamma   90.00
#
_symmetry.space_group_name_H-M   'P 1'
#
loop_
_entity.id
_entity.type
_entity.pdbx_description
1 polymer ?
#
loop_
_entity_poly.entity_id
_entity_poly.type
_entity_poly.pdbx_seq_one_letter_code
_entity_poly.pdbx_strand_id
1 'polypeptide(L)'
;MTSQGLDEFAGWVEGLMRARGYDIDSPRGGGKSRIADEAGVHRAAVTRLLQRQSMPDLETMRRIAPLLGVSVRDMLIRSGRVTPEELPLAADLLPPNDWQPTMEDFARWLGVPDERLGVFVKVVNQFLEPDEEGADDAAAVEARRTARD
;
A
#
# COMPACT_ATOMS: atom_id res chain seq x y z
N MET A 1 -15.79 -19.50 -7.01
CA MET A 1 -15.30 -19.03 -5.70
C MET A 1 -15.84 -19.99 -4.64
N THR A 2 -14.99 -20.49 -3.75
CA THR A 2 -15.39 -21.50 -2.75
C THR A 2 -16.09 -20.84 -1.56
N SER A 3 -17.03 -21.54 -0.93
CA SER A 3 -17.62 -21.11 0.35
C SER A 3 -16.53 -20.82 1.40
N GLN A 4 -15.47 -21.64 1.38
CA GLN A 4 -14.30 -21.50 2.26
C GLN A 4 -13.61 -20.13 2.14
N GLY A 5 -13.41 -19.61 0.93
CA GLY A 5 -12.77 -18.28 0.77
C GLY A 5 -13.62 -17.13 1.32
N LEU A 6 -14.95 -17.26 1.23
CA LEU A 6 -15.88 -16.29 1.84
C LEU A 6 -15.84 -16.36 3.37
N ASP A 7 -15.80 -17.56 3.93
CA ASP A 7 -15.73 -17.77 5.38
C ASP A 7 -14.41 -17.23 5.97
N GLU A 8 -13.28 -17.51 5.32
CA GLU A 8 -11.95 -17.03 5.73
C GLU A 8 -11.87 -15.49 5.68
N PHE A 9 -12.32 -14.89 4.57
CA PHE A 9 -12.33 -13.43 4.43
C PHE A 9 -13.27 -12.76 5.43
N ALA A 10 -14.48 -13.29 5.61
CA ALA A 10 -15.43 -12.76 6.59
C ALA A 10 -14.87 -12.83 8.01
N GLY A 11 -14.28 -13.97 8.40
CA GLY A 11 -13.63 -14.13 9.70
C GLY A 11 -12.45 -13.17 9.92
N TRP A 12 -11.65 -12.93 8.88
CA TRP A 12 -10.57 -11.95 8.93
C TRP A 12 -11.10 -10.52 9.12
N VAL A 13 -12.12 -10.11 8.36
CA VAL A 13 -12.76 -8.78 8.50
C VAL A 13 -13.37 -8.62 9.88
N GLU A 14 -14.04 -9.64 10.43
CA GLU A 14 -14.56 -9.61 11.81
C GLU A 14 -13.44 -9.38 12.83
N GLY A 15 -12.30 -10.06 12.67
CA GLY A 15 -11.13 -9.85 13.52
C GLY A 15 -10.63 -8.41 13.49
N LEU A 16 -10.52 -7.81 12.30
CA LEU A 16 -10.16 -6.40 12.13
C LEU A 16 -11.19 -5.47 12.79
N MET A 17 -12.48 -5.75 12.60
CA MET A 17 -13.56 -4.96 13.21
C MET A 17 -13.46 -4.97 14.74
N ARG A 18 -13.28 -6.16 15.35
CA ARG A 18 -13.10 -6.28 16.81
C ARG A 18 -11.85 -5.53 17.29
N ALA A 19 -10.73 -5.66 16.57
CA ALA A 19 -9.49 -4.95 16.89
C ALA A 19 -9.63 -3.42 16.86
N ARG A 20 -10.59 -2.89 16.09
CA ARG A 20 -10.92 -1.45 16.02
C ARG A 20 -12.05 -1.02 16.96
N GLY A 21 -12.52 -1.91 17.85
CA GLY A 21 -13.57 -1.58 18.81
C GLY A 21 -14.99 -1.56 18.21
N TYR A 22 -15.19 -2.18 17.05
CA TYR A 22 -16.54 -2.44 16.56
C TYR A 22 -17.14 -3.63 17.30
N ASP A 23 -18.17 -3.34 18.10
CA ASP A 23 -19.01 -4.35 18.75
C ASP A 23 -19.97 -4.95 17.72
N ILE A 24 -19.50 -5.98 17.03
CA ILE A 24 -20.24 -6.70 16.00
C ILE A 24 -21.03 -7.89 16.55
N ASP A 25 -20.75 -8.34 17.77
CA ASP A 25 -21.37 -9.53 18.35
C ASP A 25 -22.58 -9.17 19.23
N SER A 26 -22.74 -7.89 19.59
CA SER A 26 -23.92 -7.41 20.32
C SER A 26 -25.23 -7.61 19.54
N PRO A 27 -26.29 -8.09 20.22
CA PRO A 27 -27.62 -8.26 19.63
C PRO A 27 -28.20 -6.99 19.00
N ARG A 28 -27.73 -5.82 19.46
CA ARG A 28 -28.20 -4.52 18.97
C ARG A 28 -27.50 -4.08 17.66
N GLY A 29 -26.51 -4.83 17.18
CA GLY A 29 -25.90 -4.62 15.86
C GLY A 29 -25.16 -3.28 15.68
N GLY A 30 -24.83 -2.60 16.77
CA GLY A 30 -24.30 -1.24 16.77
C GLY A 30 -22.98 -1.10 16.00
N GLY A 31 -22.04 -2.04 16.16
CA GLY A 31 -20.76 -2.00 15.44
C GLY A 31 -20.88 -2.20 13.93
N LYS A 32 -21.83 -3.04 13.47
CA LYS A 32 -22.06 -3.29 12.03
C LYS A 32 -22.63 -2.06 11.33
N SER A 33 -23.58 -1.38 11.99
CA SER A 33 -24.17 -0.15 11.45
C SER A 33 -23.17 0.99 11.47
N ARG A 34 -22.42 1.12 12.57
CA ARG A 34 -21.41 2.18 12.75
C ARG A 34 -20.34 2.15 11.65
N ILE A 35 -19.73 1.00 11.36
CA ILE A 35 -18.72 0.93 10.30
C ILE A 35 -19.28 1.28 8.92
N ALA A 36 -20.54 0.88 8.66
CA ALA A 36 -21.17 1.14 7.38
C ALA A 36 -21.44 2.64 7.20
N ASP A 37 -21.93 3.28 8.27
CA ASP A 37 -22.20 4.70 8.29
C ASP A 37 -20.89 5.51 8.18
N GLU A 38 -19.84 5.14 8.93
CA GLU A 38 -18.52 5.78 8.88
C GLU A 38 -17.83 5.61 7.51
N ALA A 39 -17.98 4.44 6.88
CA ALA A 39 -17.45 4.19 5.54
C ALA A 39 -18.32 4.82 4.44
N GLY A 40 -19.53 5.30 4.76
CA GLY A 40 -20.50 5.76 3.79
C GLY A 40 -20.89 4.66 2.79
N VAL A 41 -21.07 3.42 3.25
CA VAL A 41 -21.49 2.26 2.46
C VAL A 41 -22.85 1.75 2.90
N HIS A 42 -23.50 0.97 2.05
CA HIS A 42 -24.79 0.40 2.39
C HIS A 42 -24.64 -0.65 3.52
N ARG A 43 -25.36 -0.50 4.63
CA ARG A 43 -25.35 -1.44 5.77
C ARG A 43 -25.53 -2.89 5.36
N ALA A 44 -26.41 -3.14 4.38
CA ALA A 44 -26.66 -4.48 3.87
C ALA A 44 -25.40 -5.15 3.27
N ALA A 45 -24.48 -4.40 2.66
CA ALA A 45 -23.24 -4.98 2.13
C ALA A 45 -22.35 -5.53 3.25
N VAL A 46 -22.21 -4.78 4.34
CA VAL A 46 -21.50 -5.22 5.55
C VAL A 46 -22.22 -6.40 6.19
N THR A 47 -23.54 -6.33 6.37
CA THR A 47 -24.31 -7.42 6.96
C THR A 47 -24.19 -8.72 6.16
N ARG A 48 -24.33 -8.68 4.84
CA ARG A 48 -24.21 -9.87 3.98
C ARG A 48 -22.81 -10.49 4.05
N LEU A 49 -21.77 -9.68 4.10
CA LEU A 49 -20.39 -10.17 4.29
C LEU A 49 -20.27 -10.90 5.63
N LEU A 50 -20.67 -10.25 6.73
CA LEU A 50 -20.57 -10.84 8.08
C LEU A 50 -21.44 -12.09 8.24
N GLN A 51 -22.54 -12.19 7.49
CA GLN A 51 -23.40 -13.37 7.43
C GLN A 51 -22.93 -14.41 6.41
N ARG A 52 -21.76 -14.23 5.78
CA ARG A 52 -21.20 -15.14 4.77
C ARG A 52 -22.14 -15.40 3.60
N GLN A 53 -22.90 -14.38 3.20
CA GLN A 53 -23.84 -14.46 2.08
C GLN A 53 -23.21 -14.00 0.76
N SER A 54 -22.34 -13.00 0.80
CA SER A 54 -21.70 -12.46 -0.41
C SER A 54 -20.42 -11.70 -0.10
N MET A 55 -19.45 -11.71 -1.03
CA MET A 55 -18.33 -10.77 -1.01
C MET A 55 -18.81 -9.33 -1.19
N PRO A 56 -18.18 -8.35 -0.52
CA PRO A 56 -18.41 -6.94 -0.81
C PRO A 56 -17.84 -6.60 -2.19
N ASP A 57 -18.37 -5.58 -2.86
CA ASP A 57 -17.80 -5.07 -4.10
C ASP A 57 -16.51 -4.25 -3.85
N LEU A 58 -15.85 -3.82 -4.92
CA LEU A 58 -14.62 -3.04 -4.83
C LEU A 58 -14.84 -1.70 -4.10
N GLU A 59 -15.93 -1.01 -4.37
CA GLU A 59 -16.21 0.29 -3.76
C GLU A 59 -16.38 0.16 -2.24
N THR A 60 -17.10 -0.87 -1.80
CA THR A 60 -17.26 -1.22 -0.38
C THR A 60 -15.89 -1.56 0.23
N MET A 61 -15.09 -2.40 -0.42
CA MET A 61 -13.74 -2.75 0.05
C MET A 61 -12.85 -1.50 0.21
N ARG A 62 -12.84 -0.59 -0.79
CA ARG A 62 -12.07 0.65 -0.77
C ARG A 62 -12.44 1.54 0.41
N ARG A 63 -13.73 1.65 0.72
CA ARG A 63 -14.25 2.53 1.77
C ARG A 63 -14.03 1.98 3.18
N ILE A 64 -14.15 0.66 3.37
CA ILE A 64 -13.98 0.04 4.71
C ILE A 64 -12.50 -0.20 5.07
N ALA A 65 -11.64 -0.44 4.08
CA ALA A 65 -10.21 -0.74 4.29
C ALA A 65 -9.49 0.25 5.23
N PRO A 66 -9.57 1.59 5.03
CA PRO A 66 -8.86 2.54 5.89
C PRO A 66 -9.40 2.55 7.33
N LEU A 67 -10.71 2.36 7.55
CA LEU A 67 -11.29 2.27 8.89
C LEU A 67 -10.80 1.03 9.66
N LEU A 68 -10.57 -0.05 8.91
CA LEU A 68 -9.97 -1.29 9.40
C LEU A 68 -8.43 -1.24 9.36
N GLY A 69 -7.87 -0.13 8.85
CA GLY A 69 -6.45 0.21 8.71
C GLY A 69 -5.63 -0.91 8.11
N VAL A 70 -6.16 -1.44 7.03
CA VAL A 70 -5.46 -2.27 6.06
C VAL A 70 -5.54 -1.59 4.70
N SER A 71 -4.68 -1.99 3.78
CA SER A 71 -4.74 -1.44 2.43
C SER A 71 -5.89 -2.07 1.63
N VAL A 72 -6.37 -1.40 0.58
CA VAL A 72 -7.32 -2.06 -0.34
C VAL A 72 -6.67 -3.23 -1.07
N ARG A 73 -5.34 -3.20 -1.26
CA ARG A 73 -4.57 -4.32 -1.80
C ARG A 73 -4.76 -5.57 -0.93
N ASP A 74 -4.62 -5.43 0.39
CA ASP A 74 -4.83 -6.54 1.32
C ASP A 74 -6.26 -7.10 1.21
N MET A 75 -7.25 -6.20 1.11
CA MET A 75 -8.66 -6.61 0.90
C MET A 75 -8.83 -7.44 -0.36
N LEU A 76 -8.26 -6.99 -1.49
CA LEU A 76 -8.40 -7.68 -2.76
C LEU A 76 -7.70 -9.04 -2.74
N ILE A 77 -6.48 -9.11 -2.21
CA ILE A 77 -5.71 -10.36 -2.10
C ILE A 77 -6.43 -11.35 -1.17
N ARG A 78 -6.82 -10.91 0.04
CA ARG A 78 -7.51 -11.76 1.02
C ARG A 78 -8.88 -12.24 0.54
N SER A 79 -9.55 -11.45 -0.31
CA SER A 79 -10.82 -11.86 -0.93
C SER A 79 -10.65 -12.86 -2.08
N GLY A 80 -9.42 -13.13 -2.50
CA GLY A 80 -9.09 -13.99 -3.63
C GLY A 80 -9.45 -13.38 -4.99
N ARG A 81 -9.68 -12.05 -5.05
CA ARG A 81 -9.98 -11.36 -6.32
C ARG A 81 -8.75 -11.09 -7.16
N VAL A 82 -7.60 -10.96 -6.50
CA VAL A 82 -6.29 -10.80 -7.12
C VAL A 82 -5.29 -11.62 -6.33
N THR A 83 -4.19 -12.01 -6.95
CA THR A 83 -3.06 -12.64 -6.26
C THR A 83 -2.01 -11.58 -5.85
N PRO A 84 -1.11 -11.87 -4.90
CA PRO A 84 -0.02 -10.96 -4.55
C PRO A 84 0.86 -10.58 -5.74
N GLU A 85 1.06 -11.51 -6.67
CA GLU A 85 1.90 -11.33 -7.87
C GLU A 85 1.25 -10.38 -8.89
N GLU A 86 -0.08 -10.28 -8.90
CA GLU A 86 -0.83 -9.34 -9.76
C GLU A 86 -0.78 -7.90 -9.23
N LEU A 87 -0.46 -7.71 -7.94
CA LEU A 87 -0.28 -6.41 -7.30
C LEU A 87 1.04 -6.39 -6.52
N PRO A 88 2.22 -6.39 -7.17
CA PRO A 88 3.50 -6.37 -6.48
C PRO A 88 3.68 -5.09 -5.66
N LEU A 89 4.36 -5.16 -4.52
CA LEU A 89 4.78 -3.96 -3.80
C LEU A 89 5.96 -3.30 -4.53
N ALA A 90 6.12 -1.99 -4.37
CA ALA A 90 7.30 -1.29 -4.86
C ALA A 90 8.61 -1.89 -4.31
N ALA A 91 8.59 -2.42 -3.08
CA ALA A 91 9.72 -3.13 -2.49
C ALA A 91 10.02 -4.47 -3.21
N ASP A 92 8.99 -5.15 -3.72
CA ASP A 92 9.16 -6.38 -4.52
C ASP A 92 9.72 -6.07 -5.91
N LEU A 93 9.58 -4.82 -6.35
CA LEU A 93 10.20 -4.27 -7.55
C LEU A 93 11.57 -3.69 -7.26
N LEU A 94 12.11 -3.74 -6.04
CA LEU A 94 13.50 -3.33 -5.87
C LEU A 94 14.44 -4.41 -6.40
N PRO A 95 15.62 -4.02 -6.93
CA PRO A 95 16.69 -4.96 -7.23
C PRO A 95 16.96 -5.88 -6.01
N PRO A 96 17.35 -7.16 -6.20
CA PRO A 96 17.74 -8.01 -5.07
C PRO A 96 18.79 -7.33 -4.18
N ASN A 97 18.70 -7.50 -2.87
CA ASN A 97 19.56 -6.76 -1.91
C ASN A 97 21.07 -7.03 -2.09
N ASP A 98 21.43 -8.14 -2.69
CA ASP A 98 22.80 -8.54 -3.03
C ASP A 98 23.21 -8.13 -4.45
N TRP A 99 22.32 -7.50 -5.20
CA TRP A 99 22.59 -7.01 -6.54
C TRP A 99 23.20 -5.61 -6.47
N GLN A 100 24.46 -5.49 -6.93
CA GLN A 100 25.14 -4.21 -7.18
C GLN A 100 25.20 -3.96 -8.70
N PRO A 101 24.09 -3.59 -9.36
CA PRO A 101 24.08 -3.33 -10.78
C PRO A 101 24.93 -2.11 -11.16
N THR A 102 25.56 -2.16 -12.33
CA THR A 102 25.94 -0.92 -13.03
C THR A 102 24.68 -0.13 -13.41
N MET A 103 24.81 1.17 -13.72
CA MET A 103 23.66 1.96 -14.15
C MET A 103 23.03 1.38 -15.42
N GLU A 104 23.83 0.80 -16.31
CA GLU A 104 23.38 0.09 -17.50
C GLU A 104 22.61 -1.19 -17.15
N ASP A 105 23.07 -1.96 -16.16
CA ASP A 105 22.35 -3.15 -15.69
C ASP A 105 20.99 -2.80 -15.09
N PHE A 106 20.93 -1.71 -14.32
CA PHE A 106 19.71 -1.18 -13.76
C PHE A 106 18.73 -0.72 -14.85
N ALA A 107 19.24 0.01 -15.86
CA ALA A 107 18.44 0.47 -17.00
C ALA A 107 17.85 -0.70 -17.79
N ARG A 108 18.63 -1.75 -18.05
CA ARG A 108 18.14 -2.96 -18.74
C ARG A 108 17.08 -3.68 -17.92
N TRP A 109 17.25 -3.77 -16.61
CA TRP A 109 16.25 -4.38 -15.72
C TRP A 109 14.93 -3.60 -15.66
N LEU A 110 14.99 -2.27 -15.76
CA LEU A 110 13.80 -1.42 -15.96
C LEU A 110 13.14 -1.56 -17.34
N GLY A 111 13.74 -2.33 -18.26
CA GLY A 111 13.23 -2.52 -19.62
C GLY A 111 13.55 -1.36 -20.57
N VAL A 112 14.58 -0.57 -20.28
CA VAL A 112 15.05 0.49 -21.20
C VAL A 112 15.64 -0.19 -22.46
N PRO A 113 15.16 0.14 -23.68
CA PRO A 113 15.73 -0.39 -24.92
C PRO A 113 17.21 -0.07 -25.06
N ASP A 114 17.99 -0.95 -25.69
CA ASP A 114 19.45 -0.81 -25.83
C ASP A 114 19.85 0.52 -26.49
N GLU A 115 19.06 0.97 -27.48
CA GLU A 115 19.32 2.25 -28.17
C GLU A 115 19.13 3.48 -27.27
N ARG A 116 18.43 3.32 -26.13
CA ARG A 116 18.11 4.39 -25.17
C ARG A 116 18.94 4.32 -23.89
N LEU A 117 19.74 3.28 -23.70
CA LEU A 117 20.57 3.10 -22.50
C LEU A 117 21.47 4.32 -22.25
N GLY A 118 22.21 4.78 -23.26
CA GLY A 118 23.13 5.91 -23.09
C GLY A 118 22.45 7.21 -22.66
N VAL A 119 21.24 7.48 -23.15
CA VAL A 119 20.45 8.66 -22.75
C VAL A 119 19.93 8.50 -21.32
N PHE A 120 19.44 7.32 -20.97
CA PHE A 120 18.97 7.02 -19.63
C PHE A 120 20.09 7.20 -18.59
N VAL A 121 21.25 6.56 -18.80
CA VAL A 121 22.41 6.66 -17.90
C VAL A 121 22.83 8.12 -17.73
N LYS A 122 22.91 8.88 -18.83
CA LYS A 122 23.29 10.30 -18.78
C LYS A 122 22.35 11.13 -17.93
N VAL A 123 21.04 10.99 -18.13
CA VAL A 123 20.02 11.78 -17.40
C VAL A 123 20.01 11.40 -15.92
N VAL A 124 20.05 10.11 -15.61
CA VAL A 124 20.01 9.65 -14.21
C VAL A 124 21.27 10.07 -13.46
N ASN A 125 22.46 9.97 -14.07
CA ASN A 125 23.71 10.41 -13.43
C ASN A 125 23.68 11.90 -13.08
N GLN A 126 23.04 12.75 -13.88
CA GLN A 126 22.88 14.17 -13.56
C GLN A 126 22.11 14.40 -12.24
N PHE A 127 21.19 13.50 -11.85
CA PHE A 127 20.46 13.61 -10.59
C PHE A 127 21.18 12.95 -9.40
N LEU A 128 22.20 12.13 -9.65
CA LEU A 128 22.96 11.40 -8.63
C LEU A 128 24.28 12.07 -8.30
N GLU A 129 24.83 12.86 -9.23
CA GLU A 129 25.92 13.78 -8.94
C GLU A 129 25.40 14.83 -7.96
N PRO A 130 25.96 14.93 -6.74
CA PRO A 130 25.60 16.02 -5.85
C PRO A 130 25.98 17.32 -6.53
N ASP A 131 25.06 18.28 -6.58
CA ASP A 131 25.41 19.66 -6.90
C ASP A 131 26.50 20.07 -5.90
N GLU A 132 27.75 20.21 -6.35
CA GLU A 132 28.86 20.69 -5.51
C GLU A 132 28.54 22.06 -4.89
N GLU A 133 27.53 22.78 -5.42
CA GLU A 133 27.02 24.05 -4.89
C GLU A 133 26.28 23.91 -3.54
N GLY A 134 25.75 22.73 -3.18
CA GLY A 134 25.01 22.53 -1.93
C GLY A 134 25.86 22.34 -0.67
N ALA A 135 27.14 21.97 -0.83
CA ALA A 135 28.06 21.75 0.29
C ALA A 135 28.57 23.08 0.89
N ASP A 136 28.77 24.09 0.04
CA ASP A 136 29.21 25.42 0.48
C ASP A 136 28.11 26.17 1.24
N ASP A 137 26.84 26.01 0.84
CA ASP A 137 25.71 26.65 1.51
C ASP A 137 25.41 26.01 2.88
N ALA A 138 25.56 24.69 3.01
CA ALA A 138 25.43 24.00 4.30
C ALA A 138 26.56 24.40 5.27
N ALA A 139 27.81 24.48 4.78
CA ALA A 139 28.95 24.93 5.57
C ALA A 139 28.82 26.41 5.99
N ALA A 140 28.31 27.28 5.11
CA ALA A 140 28.07 28.69 5.41
C ALA A 140 26.95 28.90 6.44
N VAL A 141 25.92 28.06 6.44
CA VAL A 141 24.83 28.09 7.43
C VAL A 141 25.31 27.60 8.81
N GLU A 142 26.18 26.58 8.85
CA GLU A 142 26.76 26.06 10.09
C GLU A 142 27.74 27.06 10.74
N ALA A 143 28.59 27.70 9.93
CA ALA A 143 29.54 28.72 10.39
C ALA A 143 28.85 29.98 10.96
N ARG A 144 27.68 30.36 10.43
CA ARG A 144 26.86 31.48 10.97
C ARG A 144 26.16 31.11 12.28
N ARG A 145 25.93 29.82 12.54
CA ARG A 145 25.26 29.33 13.74
C ARG A 145 26.23 29.24 14.93
N THR A 146 27.47 28.82 14.68
CA THR A 146 28.55 28.75 15.69
C THR A 146 29.16 30.11 16.05
N ALA A 147 29.05 31.13 15.21
CA ALA A 147 29.49 32.49 15.52
C ALA A 147 28.50 33.30 16.39
N ARG A 148 27.34 32.72 16.75
CA ARG A 148 26.27 33.38 17.52
C ARG A 148 26.08 32.82 18.94
N ASP A 149 26.79 31.75 19.29
CA ASP A 149 26.95 31.23 20.66
C ASP A 149 28.27 31.73 21.27
#